data_AF-A0A2U2AEX3-F1
#
_entry.id   AF-A0A2U2AEX3-F1
#
_cell.length_a   1.000
_cell.length_b   1.000
_cell.length_c   1.000
_cell.angle_alpha   90.00
_cell.angle_beta   90.00
_cell.angle_gamma   90.00
#
_symmetry.space_group_name_H-M   'P 1'
#
loop_
_entity.id
_entity.type
_entity.pdbx_description
1 polymer ?
#
loop_
_entity_poly.entity_id
_entity_poly.type
_entity_poly.pdbx_seq_one_letter_code
_entity_poly.pdbx_strand_id
1 'polypeptide(L)'
;MKSPDKRRSFLKRWYKYFSNNRPIVYIDETGFDSTTQRDYGRNKRGSKVFDYQKGTRSIRTSLVAGYLDKKCIAPMLFSGSCNSEVFNTWFEEQLIPELPGNSVVVLDNATFHKSDYLKEISLKHHITLLFLPPYSPDLNPIEKLWANLKRFWRNHSTLNLDQMILQSGFI
;
A
#
# COMPACT_ATOMS: atom_id res chain seq x y z
N MET A 1 -1.05 4.28 -21.98
CA MET A 1 -2.19 3.54 -22.57
C MET A 1 -2.29 2.18 -21.90
N LYS A 2 -3.45 1.82 -21.31
CA LYS A 2 -3.66 0.48 -20.72
C LYS A 2 -3.57 -0.55 -21.85
N SER A 3 -2.64 -1.51 -21.78
CA SER A 3 -2.53 -2.58 -22.79
C SER A 3 -3.56 -3.68 -22.46
N PRO A 4 -4.60 -3.88 -23.30
CA PRO A 4 -5.65 -4.87 -23.02
C PRO A 4 -5.11 -6.29 -22.89
N ASP A 5 -4.11 -6.65 -23.71
CA ASP A 5 -3.51 -7.99 -23.72
C ASP A 5 -2.76 -8.31 -22.43
N LYS A 6 -1.97 -7.35 -21.92
CA LYS A 6 -1.27 -7.52 -20.64
C LYS A 6 -2.24 -7.68 -19.48
N ARG A 7 -3.34 -6.91 -19.48
CA ARG A 7 -4.41 -7.06 -18.48
C ARG A 7 -5.09 -8.42 -18.56
N ARG A 8 -5.42 -8.89 -19.76
CA ARG A 8 -6.04 -10.21 -19.96
C ARG A 8 -5.12 -11.34 -19.49
N SER A 9 -3.83 -11.27 -19.81
CA SER A 9 -2.83 -12.25 -19.37
C SER A 9 -2.66 -12.27 -17.85
N PHE A 10 -2.63 -11.10 -17.22
CA PHE A 10 -2.63 -10.99 -15.76
C PHE A 10 -3.87 -11.66 -15.15
N LEU A 11 -5.07 -11.30 -15.63
CA LEU A 11 -6.32 -11.85 -15.10
C LEU A 11 -6.42 -13.36 -15.27
N LYS A 12 -5.92 -13.92 -16.38
CA LYS A 12 -5.84 -15.38 -16.57
C LYS A 12 -4.97 -16.04 -15.50
N ARG A 13 -3.78 -15.49 -15.23
CA ARG A 13 -2.86 -16.01 -14.20
C ARG A 13 -3.46 -15.86 -12.80
N TRP A 14 -4.01 -14.68 -12.51
CA TRP A 14 -4.69 -14.39 -11.26
C TRP A 14 -5.83 -15.39 -11.01
N TYR A 15 -6.71 -15.60 -12.00
CA TYR A 15 -7.83 -16.53 -11.90
C TYR A 15 -7.36 -17.98 -11.71
N LYS A 16 -6.28 -18.38 -12.38
CA LYS A 16 -5.65 -19.70 -12.15
C LYS A 16 -5.26 -19.87 -10.68
N TYR A 17 -4.63 -18.87 -10.07
CA TYR A 17 -4.23 -19.01 -8.66
C TYR A 17 -5.42 -18.95 -7.70
N PHE A 18 -6.35 -18.04 -7.96
CA PHE A 18 -7.58 -17.90 -7.19
C PHE A 18 -8.41 -19.20 -7.20
N SER A 19 -8.64 -19.80 -8.37
CA SER A 19 -9.38 -21.06 -8.51
C SER A 19 -8.69 -22.26 -7.86
N ASN A 20 -7.36 -22.22 -7.70
CA ASN A 20 -6.60 -23.21 -6.94
C ASN A 20 -6.56 -22.91 -5.43
N ASN A 21 -7.42 -22.01 -4.94
CA ASN A 21 -7.50 -21.60 -3.55
C ASN A 21 -6.17 -21.11 -2.96
N ARG A 22 -5.32 -20.51 -3.79
CA ARG A 22 -4.07 -19.91 -3.33
C ARG A 22 -4.36 -18.55 -2.72
N PRO A 23 -3.84 -18.25 -1.51
CA PRO A 23 -3.97 -16.92 -0.92
C PRO A 23 -3.34 -15.86 -1.82
N ILE A 24 -4.07 -14.79 -2.11
CA ILE A 24 -3.59 -13.68 -2.95
C ILE A 24 -3.44 -12.46 -2.06
N VAL A 25 -2.20 -12.01 -1.94
CA VAL A 25 -1.80 -10.86 -1.12
C VAL A 25 -1.44 -9.72 -2.05
N TYR A 26 -1.97 -8.54 -1.77
CA TYR A 26 -1.72 -7.34 -2.55
C TYR A 26 -0.83 -6.40 -1.76
N ILE A 27 0.25 -5.93 -2.37
CA ILE A 27 1.21 -5.04 -1.72
C ILE A 27 1.23 -3.72 -2.47
N ASP A 28 1.39 -2.64 -1.71
CA ASP A 28 1.59 -1.29 -2.26
C ASP A 28 2.14 -0.35 -1.18
N GLU A 29 2.71 0.77 -1.60
CA GLU A 29 3.18 1.85 -0.73
C GLU A 29 2.33 3.11 -0.87
N THR A 30 2.08 3.77 0.26
CA THR A 30 1.43 5.08 0.27
C THR A 30 2.25 6.12 1.04
N GLY A 31 2.41 7.30 0.44
CA GLY A 31 3.00 8.46 1.12
C GLY A 31 1.97 9.30 1.84
N PHE A 32 2.37 9.81 3.01
CA PHE A 32 1.69 10.86 3.76
C PHE A 32 2.58 12.10 3.76
N ASP A 33 2.07 13.18 3.15
CA ASP A 33 2.68 14.49 3.27
C ASP A 33 2.10 15.18 4.52
N SER A 34 2.99 15.63 5.40
CA SER A 34 2.63 16.35 6.64
C SER A 34 1.96 17.69 6.39
N THR A 35 1.99 18.19 5.15
CA THR A 35 1.28 19.39 4.72
C THR A 35 -0.15 19.13 4.23
N THR A 36 -0.59 17.86 4.15
CA THR A 36 -1.94 17.51 3.66
C THR A 36 -3.02 17.94 4.66
N GLN A 37 -3.93 18.80 4.24
CA GLN A 37 -5.03 19.32 5.07
C GLN A 37 -6.41 18.92 4.56
N ARG A 38 -7.44 19.36 5.29
CA ARG A 38 -8.85 19.23 4.92
C ARG A 38 -9.16 20.22 3.81
N ASP A 39 -9.73 19.74 2.71
CA ASP A 39 -10.13 20.61 1.60
C ASP A 39 -11.37 21.47 1.93
N TYR A 40 -12.17 21.05 2.92
CA TYR A 40 -13.43 21.70 3.27
C TYR A 40 -13.65 21.72 4.79
N GLY A 41 -14.15 22.86 5.29
CA GLY A 41 -14.62 23.02 6.67
C GLY A 41 -16.04 23.57 6.69
N ARG A 42 -16.84 23.17 7.70
CA ARG A 42 -18.17 23.75 7.92
C ARG A 42 -18.08 24.84 8.98
N ASN A 43 -18.65 26.01 8.67
CA ASN A 43 -18.89 27.09 9.62
C ASN A 43 -20.29 27.66 9.41
N LYS A 44 -20.75 28.51 10.33
CA LYS A 44 -21.94 29.33 10.14
C LYS A 44 -21.84 30.10 8.82
N ARG A 45 -22.97 30.22 8.12
CA ARG A 45 -23.04 30.90 6.82
C ARG A 45 -22.51 32.33 6.96
N GLY A 46 -21.52 32.69 6.15
CA GLY A 46 -20.85 34.01 6.19
C GLY A 46 -19.58 34.06 7.04
N SER A 47 -19.23 32.99 7.76
CA SER A 47 -18.01 32.93 8.57
C SER A 47 -16.92 32.09 7.89
N LYS A 48 -15.69 32.62 7.82
CA LYS A 48 -14.54 31.90 7.25
C LYS A 48 -14.11 30.76 8.18
N VAL A 49 -13.63 29.65 7.60
CA VAL A 49 -12.88 28.62 8.32
C VAL A 49 -11.40 28.91 8.06
N PHE A 50 -10.62 29.00 9.12
CA PHE A 50 -9.16 29.12 9.03
C PHE A 50 -8.54 27.78 9.42
N ASP A 51 -7.52 27.36 8.68
CA ASP A 51 -6.65 26.24 9.03
C ASP A 51 -5.19 26.72 8.94
N TYR A 52 -4.31 26.14 9.75
CA TYR A 52 -2.91 26.56 9.85
C TYR A 52 -2.01 25.61 9.08
N GLN A 53 -1.38 26.08 8.00
CA GLN A 53 -0.41 25.28 7.24
C GLN A 53 1.02 25.53 7.72
N LYS A 54 1.75 24.45 8.04
CA LYS A 54 3.22 24.53 8.15
C LYS A 54 3.80 24.76 6.75
N GLY A 55 4.42 25.93 6.53
CA GLY A 55 5.09 26.29 5.27
C GLY A 55 6.42 25.56 5.01
N THR A 56 6.83 24.64 5.89
CA THR A 56 8.07 23.86 5.75
C THR A 56 7.77 22.45 5.24
N ARG A 57 8.52 22.00 4.23
CA ARG A 57 8.53 20.59 3.80
C ARG A 57 9.07 19.75 4.96
N SER A 58 8.21 18.97 5.64
CA SER A 58 8.72 17.93 6.53
C SER A 58 9.12 16.70 5.71
N ILE A 59 9.97 15.87 6.30
CA ILE A 59 10.32 14.55 5.74
C ILE A 59 9.01 13.79 5.49
N ARG A 60 8.81 13.31 4.26
CA ARG A 60 7.65 12.49 3.88
C ARG A 60 7.70 11.19 4.66
N THR A 61 6.60 10.84 5.33
CA THR A 61 6.46 9.51 5.92
C THR A 61 5.71 8.63 4.93
N SER A 62 6.20 7.42 4.73
CA SER A 62 5.61 6.43 3.84
C SER A 62 5.17 5.22 4.66
N LEU A 63 4.14 4.54 4.17
CA LEU A 63 3.61 3.29 4.72
C LEU A 63 3.68 2.24 3.63
N VAL A 64 4.19 1.06 3.98
CA VAL A 64 4.08 -0.15 3.15
C VAL A 64 3.26 -1.17 3.93
N ALA A 65 2.40 -1.92 3.24
CA ALA A 65 1.69 -3.05 3.84
C ALA A 65 1.24 -4.06 2.80
N GLY A 66 0.85 -5.24 3.26
CA GLY A 66 0.08 -6.20 2.49
C GLY A 66 -1.43 -6.10 2.78
N TYR A 67 -2.23 -6.57 1.84
CA TYR A 67 -3.67 -6.72 1.96
C TYR A 67 -4.09 -8.13 1.56
N LEU A 68 -4.69 -8.84 2.51
CA LEU A 68 -5.14 -10.22 2.36
C LEU A 68 -6.53 -10.36 2.98
N ASP A 69 -7.49 -10.85 2.20
CA ASP A 69 -8.87 -11.11 2.64
C ASP A 69 -9.48 -10.00 3.52
N LYS A 70 -9.47 -8.77 3.00
CA LYS A 70 -10.00 -7.58 3.70
C LYS A 70 -9.23 -7.11 4.93
N LYS A 71 -8.10 -7.72 5.25
CA LYS A 71 -7.22 -7.33 6.36
C LYS A 71 -5.93 -6.71 5.84
N CYS A 72 -5.46 -5.69 6.54
CA CYS A 72 -4.10 -5.18 6.38
C CYS A 72 -3.15 -6.12 7.13
N ILE A 73 -2.01 -6.45 6.53
CA ILE A 73 -0.98 -7.31 7.13
C ILE A 73 0.39 -6.63 7.00
N ALA A 74 1.28 -6.87 7.96
CA ALA A 74 2.63 -6.31 8.03
C ALA A 74 2.72 -4.79 7.73
N PRO A 75 1.90 -3.90 8.32
CA PRO A 75 2.02 -2.47 8.09
C PRO A 75 3.31 -1.91 8.70
N MET A 76 4.11 -1.19 7.91
CA MET A 76 5.35 -0.55 8.39
C MET A 76 5.45 0.90 7.92
N LEU A 77 5.59 1.81 8.88
CA LEU A 77 5.93 3.21 8.62
C LEU A 77 7.44 3.39 8.49
N PHE A 78 7.85 4.21 7.53
CA PHE A 78 9.24 4.60 7.36
C PHE A 78 9.37 6.03 6.85
N SER A 79 10.50 6.66 7.13
CA SER A 79 10.79 8.02 6.68
C SER A 79 11.46 8.00 5.30
N GLY A 80 10.99 8.86 4.39
CA GLY A 80 11.55 9.02 3.05
C GLY A 80 10.87 8.20 1.96
N SER A 81 11.60 7.99 0.86
CA SER A 81 11.17 7.22 -0.31
C SER A 81 11.45 5.74 -0.12
N CYS A 82 10.54 4.88 -0.59
CA CYS A 82 10.80 3.45 -0.64
C CYS A 82 11.96 3.16 -1.62
N ASN A 83 12.94 2.39 -1.18
CA ASN A 83 14.01 1.87 -2.02
C ASN A 83 14.06 0.34 -1.90
N SER A 84 14.89 -0.31 -2.71
CA SER A 84 14.98 -1.77 -2.72
C SER A 84 15.40 -2.36 -1.38
N GLU A 85 16.27 -1.69 -0.62
CA GLU A 85 16.76 -2.17 0.67
C GLU A 85 15.63 -2.20 1.70
N VAL A 86 14.97 -1.05 1.92
CA VAL A 86 13.83 -0.93 2.84
C VAL A 86 12.72 -1.90 2.46
N PHE A 87 12.40 -2.02 1.17
CA PHE A 87 11.37 -2.93 0.70
C PHE A 87 11.74 -4.39 0.93
N ASN A 88 12.98 -4.79 0.62
CA ASN A 88 13.43 -6.18 0.78
C ASN A 88 13.46 -6.60 2.26
N THR A 89 13.99 -5.74 3.14
CA THR A 89 14.00 -5.98 4.58
C THR A 89 12.59 -6.13 5.12
N TRP A 90 11.68 -5.21 4.77
CA TRP A 90 10.27 -5.32 5.17
C TRP A 90 9.62 -6.60 4.63
N PHE A 91 9.86 -6.93 3.36
CA PHE A 91 9.28 -8.11 2.74
C PHE A 91 9.69 -9.38 3.48
N GLU A 92 10.96 -9.53 3.81
CA GLU A 92 11.48 -10.71 4.49
C GLU A 92 11.13 -10.76 5.98
N GLU A 93 11.31 -9.66 6.69
CA GLU A 93 11.22 -9.64 8.15
C GLU A 93 9.80 -9.45 8.68
N GLN A 94 8.93 -8.77 7.91
CA GLN A 94 7.58 -8.42 8.35
C GLN A 94 6.52 -9.18 7.55
N LEU A 95 6.61 -9.15 6.22
CA LEU A 95 5.55 -9.74 5.39
C LEU A 95 5.61 -11.26 5.36
N ILE A 96 6.75 -11.87 5.03
CA ILE A 96 6.86 -13.34 4.91
C ILE A 96 6.32 -14.09 6.14
N PRO A 97 6.62 -13.69 7.39
CA PRO A 97 6.07 -14.34 8.58
C PRO A 97 4.54 -14.33 8.68
N GLU A 98 3.88 -13.32 8.11
CA GLU A 98 2.42 -13.18 8.11
C GLU A 98 1.76 -13.85 6.89
N LEU A 99 2.54 -14.25 5.88
CA LEU A 99 2.01 -14.87 4.67
C LEU A 99 1.55 -16.31 4.93
N PRO A 100 0.33 -16.66 4.50
CA PRO A 100 -0.04 -18.07 4.38
C PRO A 100 0.89 -18.83 3.43
N GLY A 101 1.04 -20.14 3.63
CA GLY A 101 1.81 -20.99 2.73
C GLY A 101 1.31 -20.93 1.27
N ASN A 102 2.24 -21.05 0.32
CA ASN A 102 1.96 -21.01 -1.12
C ASN A 102 1.24 -19.74 -1.63
N SER A 103 1.41 -18.62 -0.94
CA SER A 103 0.81 -17.34 -1.31
C SER A 103 1.26 -16.83 -2.68
N VAL A 104 0.37 -16.08 -3.33
CA VAL A 104 0.66 -15.26 -4.50
C VAL A 104 0.71 -13.81 -4.07
N VAL A 105 1.85 -13.17 -4.29
CA VAL A 105 2.05 -11.77 -3.98
C VAL A 105 1.88 -10.95 -5.25
N VAL A 106 0.96 -9.99 -5.21
CA VAL A 106 0.67 -9.05 -6.29
C VAL A 106 1.38 -7.73 -6.00
N LEU A 107 2.21 -7.30 -6.95
CA LEU A 107 3.06 -6.10 -6.87
C LEU A 107 2.88 -5.22 -8.10
N ASP A 108 3.16 -3.94 -7.97
CA ASP A 108 3.25 -3.05 -9.13
C ASP A 108 4.58 -3.26 -9.91
N ASN A 109 4.85 -2.42 -10.93
CA ASN A 109 6.08 -2.57 -11.75
C ASN A 109 7.26 -1.71 -11.31
N ALA A 110 7.23 -1.15 -10.10
CA ALA A 110 8.33 -0.35 -9.57
C ALA A 110 9.66 -1.12 -9.65
N THR A 111 10.74 -0.40 -9.92
CA THR A 111 12.06 -0.99 -10.15
C THR A 111 12.55 -1.78 -8.94
N PHE A 112 12.26 -1.30 -7.73
CA PHE A 112 12.64 -1.96 -6.48
C PHE A 112 11.89 -3.27 -6.22
N HIS A 113 10.67 -3.47 -6.75
CA HIS A 113 9.96 -4.75 -6.69
C HIS A 113 10.52 -5.81 -7.66
N LYS A 114 11.54 -5.48 -8.45
CA LYS A 114 12.15 -6.39 -9.42
C LYS A 114 13.58 -6.76 -9.06
N SER A 115 14.00 -6.47 -7.83
CA SER A 115 15.30 -6.85 -7.30
C SER A 115 15.49 -8.37 -7.39
N ASP A 116 16.72 -8.81 -7.66
CA ASP A 116 17.02 -10.24 -7.75
C ASP A 116 16.87 -10.91 -6.38
N TYR A 117 17.25 -10.20 -5.32
CA TYR A 117 16.99 -10.61 -3.94
C TYR A 117 15.53 -10.98 -3.67
N LEU A 118 14.59 -10.12 -4.09
CA LEU A 118 13.16 -10.38 -3.90
C LEU A 118 12.71 -11.65 -4.61
N LYS A 119 13.25 -11.93 -5.80
CA LYS A 119 12.95 -13.17 -6.55
C LYS A 119 13.50 -14.39 -5.83
N GLU A 120 14.73 -14.31 -5.33
CA GLU A 120 15.41 -15.39 -4.61
C GLU A 120 14.68 -15.74 -3.31
N ILE A 121 14.38 -14.74 -2.48
CA ILE A 121 13.67 -14.97 -1.21
C ILE A 121 12.25 -15.47 -1.46
N SER A 122 11.56 -14.94 -2.48
CA SER A 122 10.23 -15.44 -2.84
C SER A 122 10.26 -16.91 -3.25
N LEU A 123 11.26 -17.31 -4.05
CA LEU A 123 11.42 -18.70 -4.46
C LEU A 123 11.71 -19.61 -3.26
N LYS A 124 12.62 -19.20 -2.37
CA LYS A 124 12.99 -19.92 -1.14
C LYS A 124 11.78 -20.18 -0.24
N HIS A 125 10.84 -19.24 -0.17
CA HIS A 125 9.63 -19.35 0.65
C HIS A 125 8.39 -19.84 -0.11
N HIS A 126 8.55 -20.38 -1.33
CA HIS A 126 7.46 -20.87 -2.18
C HIS A 126 6.37 -19.81 -2.49
N ILE A 127 6.76 -18.54 -2.52
CA ILE A 127 5.91 -17.40 -2.86
C ILE A 127 5.94 -17.18 -4.38
N THR A 128 4.77 -16.98 -4.97
CA THR A 128 4.67 -16.62 -6.39
C THR A 128 4.49 -15.12 -6.55
N LEU A 129 5.44 -14.45 -7.21
CA LEU A 129 5.30 -13.05 -7.59
C LEU A 129 4.43 -12.89 -8.85
N LEU A 130 3.44 -12.01 -8.77
CA LEU A 130 2.53 -11.68 -9.85
C LEU A 130 2.46 -10.15 -10.05
N PHE A 131 3.17 -9.65 -11.05
CA PHE A 131 3.21 -8.22 -11.34
C PHE A 131 1.95 -7.72 -12.04
N LEU A 132 1.41 -6.60 -11.54
CA LEU A 132 0.29 -5.89 -12.14
C LEU A 132 0.63 -5.43 -13.56
N PRO A 133 -0.37 -5.32 -14.44
CA PRO A 133 -0.18 -4.66 -15.73
C PRO A 133 0.02 -3.14 -15.52
N PRO A 134 0.81 -2.46 -16.38
CA PRO A 134 1.02 -1.02 -16.26
C PRO A 134 -0.30 -0.23 -16.19
N TYR A 135 -0.31 0.83 -15.39
CA TYR A 135 -1.45 1.74 -15.22
C TYR A 135 -2.77 1.03 -14.83
N SER A 136 -2.69 0.00 -13.98
CA SER A 136 -3.85 -0.79 -13.57
C SER A 136 -4.06 -0.84 -12.04
N PRO A 137 -4.10 0.32 -11.35
CA PRO A 137 -4.37 0.37 -9.90
C PRO A 137 -5.77 -0.18 -9.56
N ASP A 138 -6.70 -0.17 -10.53
CA ASP A 138 -8.03 -0.76 -10.39
C ASP A 138 -8.03 -2.27 -10.10
N LEU A 139 -6.92 -2.96 -10.37
CA LEU A 139 -6.71 -4.37 -10.07
C LEU A 139 -6.02 -4.61 -8.71
N ASN A 140 -5.73 -3.54 -7.96
CA ASN A 140 -5.07 -3.58 -6.67
C ASN A 140 -6.05 -3.12 -5.55
N PRO A 141 -6.70 -4.02 -4.82
CA PRO A 141 -7.69 -3.67 -3.80
C PRO A 141 -7.16 -2.78 -2.67
N ILE A 142 -5.86 -2.85 -2.37
CA ILE A 142 -5.22 -2.05 -1.30
C ILE A 142 -5.29 -0.54 -1.57
N GLU A 143 -5.43 -0.12 -2.83
CA GLU A 143 -5.62 1.29 -3.20
C GLU A 143 -6.88 1.89 -2.53
N LYS A 144 -7.93 1.08 -2.34
CA LYS A 144 -9.13 1.50 -1.61
C LYS A 144 -8.85 1.65 -0.11
N LEU A 145 -8.01 0.79 0.46
CA LEU A 145 -7.55 0.89 1.84
C LEU A 145 -6.80 2.22 2.03
N TRP A 146 -5.89 2.55 1.11
CA TRP A 146 -5.14 3.81 1.12
C TRP A 146 -6.03 5.04 0.96
N ALA A 147 -7.04 4.99 0.08
CA ALA A 147 -8.00 6.08 -0.06
C ALA A 147 -8.75 6.34 1.26
N ASN A 148 -9.19 5.27 1.95
CA ASN A 148 -9.86 5.36 3.23
C ASN A 148 -8.93 5.91 4.32
N LEU A 149 -7.70 5.41 4.39
CA LEU A 149 -6.70 5.84 5.36
C LEU A 149 -6.33 7.32 5.19
N LYS A 150 -6.09 7.78 3.95
CA LYS A 150 -5.83 9.20 3.67
C LYS A 150 -7.02 10.09 3.97
N ARG A 151 -8.24 9.59 3.81
CA ARG A 151 -9.46 10.33 4.19
C ARG A 151 -9.57 10.46 5.70
N PHE A 152 -9.28 9.37 6.44
CA PHE A 152 -9.25 9.38 7.90
C PHE A 152 -8.18 10.36 8.42
N TRP A 153 -6.96 10.30 7.87
CA TRP A 153 -5.84 11.21 8.18
C TRP A 153 -6.23 12.68 8.03
N ARG A 154 -6.79 13.06 6.87
CA ARG A 154 -7.24 14.43 6.61
C ARG A 154 -8.23 14.91 7.67
N ASN A 155 -9.16 14.05 8.10
CA ASN A 155 -10.16 14.40 9.09
C ASN A 155 -9.63 14.43 10.55
N HIS A 156 -8.44 13.89 10.81
CA HIS A 156 -7.82 13.80 12.14
C HIS A 156 -6.39 14.37 12.15
N SER A 157 -6.25 15.57 11.61
CA SER A 157 -4.98 16.32 11.43
C SER A 157 -4.16 16.58 12.71
N THR A 158 -4.64 16.19 13.89
CA THR A 158 -3.94 16.32 15.18
C THR A 158 -3.26 15.03 15.65
N LEU A 159 -3.51 13.88 15.00
CA LEU A 159 -2.88 12.60 15.36
C LEU A 159 -1.51 12.45 14.69
N ASN A 160 -0.57 11.79 15.37
CA ASN A 160 0.63 11.28 14.70
C ASN A 160 0.29 10.00 13.91
N LEU A 161 1.12 9.62 12.94
CA LEU A 161 0.83 8.49 12.04
C LEU A 161 0.73 7.15 12.78
N ASP A 162 1.51 6.95 13.85
CA ASP A 162 1.45 5.76 14.68
C ASP A 162 0.09 5.61 15.37
N GLN A 163 -0.40 6.69 15.99
CA GLN A 163 -1.73 6.73 16.62
C GLN A 163 -2.84 6.57 15.59
N MET A 164 -2.67 7.11 14.38
CA MET A 164 -3.63 6.92 13.30
C MET A 164 -3.77 5.44 12.94
N ILE A 165 -2.67 4.73 12.74
CA ILE A 165 -2.71 3.30 12.39
C ILE A 165 -3.45 2.52 13.48
N LEU A 166 -3.15 2.76 14.75
CA LEU A 166 -3.80 2.09 15.88
C LEU A 166 -5.31 2.43 16.00
N GLN A 167 -5.70 3.70 15.78
CA GLN A 167 -7.09 4.15 15.95
C GLN A 167 -7.98 3.87 14.74
N SER A 168 -7.39 3.67 13.57
CA SER A 168 -8.12 3.45 12.33
C SER A 168 -8.83 2.09 12.26
N GLY A 169 -8.50 1.17 13.18
CA GLY A 169 -9.05 -0.19 13.20
C GLY A 169 -8.67 -1.01 11.96
N PHE A 170 -7.59 -0.63 11.28
CA PHE A 170 -7.07 -1.33 10.10
C PHE A 170 -6.13 -2.51 10.44
N ILE A 171 -5.67 -2.60 11.70
CA ILE A 171 -4.94 -3.73 12.28
C ILE A 171 -5.89 -4.52 13.18
#